data_AF-A0A6B2MC81-F1
#
_entry.id   AF-A0A6B2MC81-F1
#
_cell.length_a   1.000
_cell.length_b   1.000
_cell.length_c   1.000
_cell.angle_alpha   90.00
_cell.angle_beta   90.00
_cell.angle_gamma   90.00
#
_symmetry.space_group_name_H-M   'P 1'
#
loop_
_entity.id
_entity.type
_entity.pdbx_description
1 polymer ?
#
loop_
_entity_poly.entity_id
_entity_poly.type
_entity_poly.pdbx_seq_one_letter_code
_entity_poly.pdbx_strand_id
1 'polypeptide(L)'
;MYRRLLAPGLLLLLAACAQDPSVTGNTVRICDDTGCSDRPKDQVSYQKRDEAEDREEPRIAALRQTAKTQPKAAYDLGLRYFRGDGVRQDSYQALKWMREAAERGD
;
A
#
# COMPACT_ATOMS: atom_id res chain seq x y z
N MET A 1 -9.96 -60.79 23.79
CA MET A 1 -10.03 -60.68 25.27
C MET A 1 -8.61 -60.58 25.80
N TYR A 2 -8.26 -59.52 26.55
CA TYR A 2 -7.08 -59.24 27.43
C TYR A 2 -6.85 -57.71 27.38
N ARG A 3 -7.63 -56.89 28.10
CA ARG A 3 -7.62 -56.51 29.52
C ARG A 3 -6.35 -55.72 29.94
N ARG A 4 -6.59 -54.41 30.08
CA ARG A 4 -5.85 -53.29 30.70
C ARG A 4 -4.66 -53.64 31.61
N LEU A 5 -3.54 -52.94 31.41
CA LEU A 5 -2.59 -52.55 32.47
C LEU A 5 -2.20 -51.08 32.27
N LEU A 6 -2.49 -50.27 33.29
CA LEU A 6 -2.01 -48.90 33.48
C LEU A 6 -0.50 -48.91 33.72
N ALA A 7 0.23 -47.97 33.12
CA ALA A 7 1.49 -47.45 33.68
C ALA A 7 1.59 -45.94 33.37
N PRO A 8 1.56 -45.07 34.40
CA PRO A 8 1.60 -43.62 34.27
C PRO A 8 3.04 -43.17 34.01
N GLY A 9 3.32 -42.65 32.82
CA GLY A 9 4.67 -42.31 32.40
C GLY A 9 4.72 -40.98 31.67
N LEU A 10 4.88 -39.92 32.45
CA LEU A 10 5.75 -38.80 32.09
C LEU A 10 5.31 -37.96 30.87
N LEU A 11 4.32 -37.11 31.12
CA LEU A 11 4.39 -35.64 30.95
C LEU A 11 5.74 -35.10 30.40
N LEU A 12 6.05 -35.34 29.12
CA LEU A 12 7.06 -34.58 28.38
C LEU A 12 6.40 -33.29 27.90
N LEU A 13 6.31 -32.33 28.82
CA LEU A 13 6.04 -30.93 28.52
C LEU A 13 7.02 -30.49 27.43
N LEU A 14 6.45 -30.11 26.29
CA LEU A 14 7.08 -29.31 25.25
C LEU A 14 7.66 -28.05 25.90
N ALA A 15 8.88 -28.12 26.39
CA ALA A 15 9.74 -26.95 26.55
C ALA A 15 10.20 -26.53 25.16
N ALA A 16 9.25 -26.07 24.34
CA ALA A 16 9.56 -25.20 23.22
C ALA A 16 10.03 -23.90 23.86
N CYS A 17 11.36 -23.73 23.96
CA CYS A 17 11.93 -22.42 24.24
C CYS A 17 11.33 -21.45 23.22
N ALA A 18 10.48 -20.54 23.70
CA ALA A 18 9.98 -19.40 22.95
C ALA A 18 11.18 -18.51 22.62
N GLN A 19 11.89 -18.85 21.55
CA GLN A 19 12.78 -17.93 20.88
C GLN A 19 11.86 -17.04 20.05
N ASP A 20 11.39 -15.94 20.63
CA ASP A 20 10.77 -14.87 19.86
C ASP A 20 11.82 -14.35 18.88
N PRO A 21 11.70 -14.63 17.56
CA PRO A 21 12.72 -14.27 16.59
C PRO A 21 12.66 -12.77 16.21
N SER A 22 12.00 -11.94 17.01
CA SER A 22 11.66 -10.55 16.66
C SER A 22 12.70 -9.51 17.09
N VAL A 23 13.74 -9.88 17.86
CA VAL A 23 14.77 -8.92 18.29
C VAL A 23 15.98 -8.94 17.35
N THR A 24 15.73 -8.80 16.05
CA THR A 24 16.79 -8.47 15.08
C THR A 24 16.71 -6.99 14.73
N GLY A 25 17.43 -6.14 15.50
CA GLY A 25 18.00 -4.83 15.11
C GLY A 25 17.16 -3.79 14.33
N ASN A 26 15.87 -4.00 14.12
CA ASN A 26 15.07 -3.25 13.14
C ASN A 26 13.89 -2.51 13.79
N THR A 27 13.98 -2.17 15.07
CA THR A 27 12.98 -1.36 15.77
C THR A 27 13.54 0.01 16.16
N VAL A 28 12.67 1.00 16.22
CA VAL A 28 12.92 2.36 16.73
C VAL A 28 12.02 2.57 17.95
N ARG A 29 12.60 3.08 19.04
CA ARG A 29 11.85 3.45 20.24
C ARG A 29 11.18 4.82 20.05
N ILE A 30 9.86 4.87 20.22
CA ILE A 30 9.05 6.07 20.14
C ILE A 30 8.48 6.36 21.53
N CYS A 31 8.65 7.58 22.02
CA CYS A 31 8.15 8.01 23.33
C CYS A 31 7.21 9.22 23.20
N ASP A 32 6.18 9.25 24.04
CA ASP A 32 5.24 10.35 24.23
C ASP A 32 5.03 10.64 25.73
N ASP A 33 4.07 11.50 26.06
CA ASP A 33 3.71 11.88 27.43
C ASP A 33 3.09 10.74 28.25
N THR A 34 2.68 9.66 27.59
CA THR A 34 2.08 8.47 28.21
C THR A 34 3.05 7.29 28.34
N GLY A 35 4.16 7.29 27.60
CA GLY A 35 5.22 6.28 27.74
C GLY A 35 6.03 6.06 26.49
N CYS A 36 6.77 4.94 26.44
CA CYS A 36 7.60 4.55 25.31
C CYS A 36 7.19 3.20 24.74
N SER A 37 7.20 3.06 23.41
CA SER A 37 6.97 1.80 22.70
C SER A 37 7.98 1.61 21.56
N ASP A 38 8.32 0.36 21.25
CA ASP A 38 9.22 0.02 20.15
C ASP A 38 8.40 -0.29 18.90
N ARG A 39 8.68 0.39 17.79
CA ARG A 39 8.02 0.15 16.49
C ARG A 39 9.03 -0.31 15.44
N PRO A 40 8.64 -1.19 14.50
CA PRO A 40 9.53 -1.57 13.39
C PRO A 40 9.94 -0.35 12.57
N LYS A 41 11.22 -0.23 12.21
CA LYS A 41 11.77 0.88 11.42
C LYS A 41 11.23 0.89 9.99
N ASP A 42 10.91 -0.28 9.47
CA ASP A 42 10.29 -0.51 8.16
C ASP A 42 8.78 -0.26 8.17
N GLN A 43 8.16 -0.06 9.34
CA GLN A 43 6.77 0.36 9.42
C GLN A 43 6.64 1.83 9.06
N VAL A 44 6.38 2.10 7.78
CA VAL A 44 6.05 3.45 7.31
C VAL A 44 4.72 3.90 7.94
N SER A 45 4.74 5.03 8.65
CA SER A 45 3.53 5.63 9.26
C SER A 45 2.49 6.04 8.21
N TYR A 46 2.96 6.35 7.01
CA TYR A 46 2.14 6.54 5.82
C TYR A 46 1.95 5.19 5.12
N GLN A 47 0.90 4.47 5.50
CA GLN A 47 0.37 3.44 4.62
C GLN A 47 -0.35 4.16 3.47
N LYS A 48 0.26 4.13 2.27
CA LYS A 48 -0.47 4.44 1.04
C LYS A 48 -1.67 3.50 1.06
N ARG A 49 -2.87 4.05 1.28
CA ARG A 49 -4.10 3.26 1.21
C ARG A 49 -4.23 2.76 -0.21
N ASP A 50 -3.78 1.53 -0.42
CA ASP A 50 -3.67 0.81 -1.69
C ASP A 50 -5.03 0.40 -2.27
N GLU A 51 -6.14 1.08 -1.92
CA GLU A 51 -7.48 0.71 -2.39
C GLU A 51 -8.32 1.91 -2.87
N ALA A 52 -7.67 2.88 -3.51
CA ALA A 52 -8.36 3.65 -4.55
C ALA A 52 -7.37 4.01 -5.69
N GLU A 53 -6.45 3.10 -5.99
CA GLU A 53 -5.50 3.23 -7.10
C GLU A 53 -6.18 2.90 -8.44
N ASP A 54 -7.27 2.11 -8.44
CA ASP A 54 -7.84 1.58 -9.69
C ASP A 54 -9.32 1.90 -9.93
N ARG A 55 -9.90 2.89 -9.23
CA ARG A 55 -11.20 3.45 -9.64
C ARG A 55 -11.00 4.49 -10.74
N GLU A 56 -10.30 4.10 -11.80
CA GLU A 56 -10.44 4.81 -13.07
C GLU A 56 -11.76 4.40 -13.68
N GLU A 57 -12.68 5.35 -13.77
CA GLU A 57 -13.91 5.08 -14.50
C GLU A 57 -13.58 4.68 -15.96
N PRO A 58 -14.37 3.79 -16.59
CA PRO A 58 -14.15 3.37 -17.97
C PRO A 58 -13.99 4.53 -18.97
N ARG A 59 -14.60 5.69 -18.68
CA ARG A 59 -14.49 6.91 -19.48
C ARG A 59 -13.08 7.52 -19.46
N ILE A 60 -12.39 7.42 -18.32
CA ILE A 60 -11.00 7.86 -18.17
C ILE A 60 -10.06 6.93 -18.93
N ALA A 61 -10.29 5.62 -18.83
CA ALA A 61 -9.51 4.63 -19.57
C ALA A 61 -9.57 4.88 -21.09
N ALA A 62 -10.76 5.19 -21.62
CA ALA A 62 -10.93 5.58 -23.02
C ALA A 62 -10.19 6.89 -23.33
N LEU A 63 -10.31 7.90 -22.46
CA LEU A 63 -9.65 9.19 -22.63
C LEU A 63 -8.11 9.06 -22.65
N ARG A 64 -7.53 8.19 -21.81
CA ARG A 64 -6.09 7.88 -21.80
C ARG A 64 -5.57 7.41 -23.16
N GLN A 65 -6.36 6.64 -23.92
CA GLN A 65 -5.94 6.22 -25.25
C GLN A 65 -5.98 7.40 -26.23
N THR A 66 -7.05 8.19 -26.21
CA THR A 66 -7.17 9.36 -27.10
C THR A 66 -6.12 10.44 -26.80
N ALA A 67 -5.74 10.62 -25.52
CA ALA A 67 -4.72 11.55 -25.06
C ALA A 67 -3.32 11.27 -25.66
N LYS A 68 -3.04 10.03 -26.07
CA LYS A 68 -1.77 9.69 -26.74
C LYS A 68 -1.67 10.29 -28.14
N THR A 69 -2.81 10.53 -28.79
CA THR A 69 -2.86 11.00 -30.18
C THR A 69 -3.35 12.43 -30.33
N GLN A 70 -4.17 12.91 -29.39
CA GLN A 70 -4.85 14.20 -29.49
C GLN A 70 -4.38 15.12 -28.36
N PRO A 71 -3.70 16.23 -28.66
CA PRO A 71 -3.25 17.21 -27.66
C PRO A 71 -4.39 17.71 -26.77
N LYS A 72 -5.56 17.98 -27.35
CA LYS A 72 -6.76 18.41 -26.62
C LYS A 72 -7.24 17.35 -25.61
N ALA A 73 -7.16 16.06 -25.96
CA ALA A 73 -7.55 14.98 -25.05
C ALA A 73 -6.52 14.78 -23.93
N ALA A 74 -5.23 15.00 -24.20
CA ALA A 74 -4.21 15.02 -23.15
C ALA A 74 -4.43 16.18 -22.17
N TYR A 75 -4.81 17.36 -22.66
CA TYR A 75 -5.18 18.47 -21.80
C TYR A 75 -6.42 18.17 -20.94
N ASP A 76 -7.49 17.59 -21.53
CA ASP A 76 -8.69 17.18 -20.78
C ASP A 76 -8.34 16.14 -19.71
N LEU A 77 -7.52 15.15 -20.05
CA LEU A 77 -7.07 14.13 -19.10
C LEU A 77 -6.27 14.76 -17.95
N GLY A 78 -5.41 15.73 -18.25
CA GLY A 78 -4.68 16.50 -17.25
C GLY A 78 -5.62 17.25 -16.29
N LEU A 79 -6.68 17.86 -16.80
CA LEU A 79 -7.68 18.54 -15.96
C LEU A 79 -8.42 17.57 -15.03
N ARG A 80 -8.74 16.37 -15.51
CA ARG A 80 -9.40 15.34 -14.68
C ARG A 80 -8.51 14.87 -13.55
N TYR A 81 -7.22 14.66 -13.80
CA TYR A 81 -6.24 14.39 -12.74
C TYR A 81 -6.11 15.54 -11.77
N PHE A 82 -6.14 16.79 -12.26
CA PHE A 82 -6.01 17.95 -11.39
C PHE A 82 -7.21 18.12 -10.45
N ARG A 83 -8.41 17.78 -10.91
CA ARG A 83 -9.68 17.94 -10.16
C ARG A 83 -10.13 16.69 -9.41
N GLY A 84 -9.64 15.51 -9.80
CA GLY A 84 -10.15 14.23 -9.31
C GLY A 84 -11.47 13.80 -9.97
N ASP A 85 -11.73 14.20 -11.22
CA ASP A 85 -12.99 13.93 -11.92
C ASP A 85 -12.98 12.52 -12.53
N GLY A 86 -13.52 11.53 -11.81
CA GLY A 86 -13.55 10.12 -12.22
C GLY A 86 -12.21 9.40 -12.09
N VAL A 87 -11.21 10.07 -11.52
CA VAL A 87 -9.89 9.55 -11.14
C VAL A 87 -9.49 10.07 -9.77
N ARG A 88 -8.53 9.42 -9.12
CA ARG A 88 -7.87 10.02 -7.95
C ARG A 88 -7.16 11.30 -8.39
N GLN A 89 -7.32 12.37 -7.62
CA GLN A 89 -6.61 13.63 -7.86
C GLN A 89 -5.09 13.40 -7.78
N ASP A 90 -4.38 13.81 -8.83
CA ASP A 90 -2.93 13.71 -8.95
C ASP A 90 -2.39 14.89 -9.77
N SER A 91 -1.92 15.92 -9.06
CA SER A 91 -1.38 17.12 -9.69
C SER A 91 -0.11 16.86 -10.50
N TYR A 92 0.66 15.82 -10.18
CA TYR A 92 1.88 15.49 -10.92
C TYR A 92 1.54 14.88 -12.27
N GLN A 93 0.62 13.90 -12.30
CA GLN A 93 0.11 13.34 -13.55
C GLN A 93 -0.59 14.42 -14.39
N ALA A 94 -1.37 15.31 -13.76
CA ALA A 94 -2.01 16.42 -14.45
C ALA A 94 -1.02 17.29 -15.23
N LEU A 95 0.05 17.75 -14.57
CA LEU A 95 1.08 18.58 -15.19
C LEU A 95 1.82 17.85 -16.30
N LYS A 96 2.07 16.55 -16.15
CA LYS A 96 2.69 15.74 -17.19
C LYS A 96 1.84 15.73 -18.46
N TRP A 97 0.55 15.39 -18.34
CA TRP A 97 -0.36 15.36 -19.49
C TRP A 97 -0.56 16.72 -20.14
N MET A 98 -0.66 17.79 -19.34
CA MET A 98 -0.77 19.16 -19.85
C MET A 98 0.50 19.60 -20.60
N ARG A 99 1.69 19.21 -20.12
CA ARG A 99 2.94 19.47 -20.81
C ARG A 99 3.01 18.75 -22.16
N GLU A 100 2.72 17.45 -22.18
CA GLU A 100 2.69 16.66 -23.42
C GLU A 100 1.63 17.17 -24.41
N ALA A 101 0.53 17.75 -23.91
CA ALA A 101 -0.47 18.42 -24.75
C ALA A 101 0.10 19.69 -25.39
N ALA A 102 0.77 20.54 -24.61
CA ALA A 102 1.37 21.77 -25.11
C ALA A 102 2.47 21.48 -26.13
N GLU A 103 3.33 20.49 -25.88
CA GLU A 103 4.45 20.12 -26.76
C GLU A 103 4.01 19.55 -28.13
N ARG A 104 2.78 19.00 -28.23
CA ARG A 104 2.25 18.41 -29.47
C ARG A 104 1.16 19.25 -30.14
N GLY A 105 0.76 20.35 -29.50
CA GLY A 105 -0.30 21.24 -29.96
C GLY A 105 0.20 22.48 -30.70
N ASP A 106 1.52 22.55 -30.93
CA ASP A 106 2.21 23.61 -31.69
C ASP A 106 2.36 23.20 -33.17
#